data_AF-A0A1G6PQA2-F1
#
_entry.id   AF-A0A1G6PQA2-F1
#
_cell.length_a   1.000
_cell.length_b   1.000
_cell.length_c   1.000
_cell.angle_alpha   90.00
_cell.angle_beta   90.00
_cell.angle_gamma   90.00
#
_symmetry.space_group_name_H-M   'P 1'
#
loop_
_entity.id
_entity.type
_entity.pdbx_description
1 polymer ?
#
loop_
_entity_poly.entity_id
_entity_poly.type
_entity_poly.pdbx_seq_one_letter_code
_entity_poly.pdbx_strand_id
1 'polypeptide(L)'
;MGPSMILAQLTPFGWTLIAVMIVSVFIALKFLKRTNPESKPGCAGVAYVATICFILFLFVLVFLPLLSQRIYQGITGERSGGFLEWITVGGCFVMVSGMFYLMSWGIAFALGRNTRRFAAVGRQLLAWFLIPMAMLFMFSVLCYAVYLHFAGQKQQPFWVIAICLLFAVALFFGCWGYLKMLADQQRTLRNNKNNRRGNKL
;
A
#
# COMPACT_ATOMS: atom_id res chain seq x y z
N MET A 1 10.87 -20.44 -24.58
CA MET A 1 11.33 -19.09 -24.18
C MET A 1 12.01 -19.21 -22.82
N GLY A 2 13.31 -18.92 -22.75
CA GLY A 2 14.11 -19.17 -21.55
C GLY A 2 13.82 -18.18 -20.41
N PRO A 3 14.03 -18.58 -19.13
CA PRO A 3 13.84 -17.71 -17.97
C PRO A 3 14.70 -16.44 -17.98
N SER A 4 15.75 -16.40 -18.81
CA SER A 4 16.61 -15.23 -19.05
C SER A 4 15.89 -14.05 -19.73
N MET A 5 14.88 -14.30 -20.56
CA MET A 5 14.11 -13.22 -21.20
C MET A 5 13.16 -12.51 -20.22
N ILE A 6 12.70 -13.18 -19.15
CA ILE A 6 11.76 -12.60 -18.18
C ILE A 6 12.47 -11.63 -17.23
N LEU A 7 13.73 -11.91 -16.84
CA LEU A 7 14.51 -10.99 -16.01
C LEU A 7 14.90 -9.71 -16.77
N ALA A 8 15.15 -9.81 -18.08
CA ALA A 8 15.51 -8.66 -18.90
C ALA A 8 14.35 -7.68 -19.13
N GLN A 9 13.09 -8.14 -19.01
CA GLN A 9 11.93 -7.26 -19.12
C GLN A 9 11.54 -6.61 -17.79
N LEU A 10 11.91 -7.17 -16.63
CA LEU A 10 11.62 -6.52 -15.34
C LEU A 10 12.46 -5.25 -15.11
N THR A 11 13.67 -5.18 -15.68
CA THR A 11 14.58 -4.06 -15.46
C THR A 11 14.13 -2.75 -16.12
N PRO A 12 13.73 -2.66 -17.40
CA PRO A 12 13.35 -1.38 -18.02
C PRO A 12 12.10 -0.75 -17.37
N PHE A 13 11.14 -1.56 -16.93
CA PHE A 13 9.96 -1.07 -16.22
C PHE A 13 10.27 -0.54 -14.82
N GLY A 14 11.25 -1.15 -14.12
CA GLY A 14 11.71 -0.65 -12.83
C GLY A 14 12.32 0.75 -12.93
N TRP A 15 13.16 0.99 -13.94
CA TRP A 15 13.81 2.29 -14.14
C TRP A 15 12.84 3.40 -14.55
N THR A 16 11.86 3.09 -15.41
CA THR A 16 10.83 4.06 -15.80
C THR A 16 9.94 4.45 -14.61
N LEU A 17 9.59 3.50 -13.74
CA LEU A 17 8.86 3.79 -12.50
C LEU A 17 9.65 4.70 -11.56
N ILE A 18 10.94 4.40 -11.35
CA ILE A 18 11.82 5.22 -10.50
C ILE A 18 11.95 6.63 -11.09
N ALA A 19 12.17 6.75 -12.41
CA ALA A 19 12.29 8.04 -13.08
C ALA A 19 11.00 8.87 -12.98
N VAL A 20 9.83 8.26 -13.19
CA VAL A 20 8.54 8.92 -13.03
C VAL A 20 8.31 9.37 -11.58
N MET A 21 8.67 8.55 -10.59
CA MET A 21 8.63 8.94 -9.18
C MET A 21 9.48 10.18 -8.90
N ILE A 22 10.74 10.17 -9.36
CA ILE A 22 11.70 11.27 -9.13
C ILE A 22 11.20 12.55 -9.78
N VAL A 23 10.78 12.50 -11.06
CA VAL A 23 10.26 13.66 -11.79
C VAL A 23 9.05 14.23 -11.06
N SER A 24 8.16 13.38 -10.55
CA SER A 24 6.99 13.88 -9.85
C SER A 24 7.32 14.52 -8.49
N VAL A 25 8.29 13.97 -7.74
CA VAL A 25 8.77 14.61 -6.51
C VAL A 25 9.40 15.96 -6.84
N PHE A 26 10.17 16.06 -7.92
CA PHE A 26 10.73 17.33 -8.39
C PHE A 26 9.68 18.37 -8.73
N ILE A 27 8.61 17.98 -9.43
CA ILE A 27 7.49 18.88 -9.77
C ILE A 27 6.80 19.37 -8.48
N ALA A 28 6.54 18.46 -7.53
CA ALA A 28 5.94 18.81 -6.25
C ALA A 28 6.81 19.78 -5.44
N LEU A 29 8.13 19.54 -5.35
CA LEU A 29 9.07 20.43 -4.66
C LEU A 29 9.19 21.79 -5.34
N LYS A 30 9.20 21.83 -6.67
CA LYS A 30 9.27 23.09 -7.43
C LYS A 30 8.00 23.93 -7.24
N PHE A 31 6.83 23.30 -7.13
CA PHE A 31 5.58 23.95 -6.77
C PHE A 31 5.60 24.50 -5.33
N LEU A 32 6.12 23.70 -4.38
CA LEU A 32 6.23 24.13 -2.98
C LEU A 32 7.09 25.40 -2.85
N LYS A 33 8.22 25.44 -3.56
CA LYS A 33 9.17 26.56 -3.48
C LYS A 33 8.65 27.85 -4.12
N ARG A 34 7.65 27.78 -5.00
CA ARG A 34 7.08 28.95 -5.70
C ARG A 34 5.90 29.57 -4.94
N THR A 35 5.45 28.95 -3.86
CA THR A 35 4.26 29.38 -3.13
C THR A 35 4.66 30.44 -2.10
N ASN A 36 4.22 31.68 -2.30
CA ASN A 36 4.44 32.78 -1.35
C ASN A 36 3.70 32.49 -0.02
N PRO A 37 4.32 32.73 1.14
CA PRO A 37 3.74 32.44 2.46
C PRO A 37 2.46 33.22 2.77
N GLU A 38 2.19 34.33 2.08
CA GLU A 38 0.94 35.10 2.22
C GLU A 38 -0.21 34.62 1.32
N SER A 39 0.05 33.70 0.39
CA SER A 39 -0.99 33.26 -0.55
C SER A 39 -1.99 32.31 0.12
N LYS A 40 -3.29 32.56 -0.11
CA LYS A 40 -4.40 31.80 0.49
C LYS A 40 -4.17 30.29 0.29
N PRO A 41 -4.31 29.46 1.34
CA PRO A 41 -3.88 28.05 1.36
C PRO A 41 -4.61 27.10 0.39
N GLY A 42 -5.58 27.58 -0.39
CA GLY A 42 -6.39 26.75 -1.29
C GLY A 42 -5.66 26.27 -2.54
N CYS A 43 -4.82 27.09 -3.18
CA CYS A 43 -4.33 26.78 -4.54
C CYS A 43 -3.15 25.79 -4.55
N ALA A 44 -2.20 25.94 -3.61
CA ALA A 44 -1.03 25.05 -3.52
C ALA A 44 -1.39 23.63 -3.08
N GLY A 45 -2.41 23.48 -2.22
CA GLY A 45 -2.93 22.19 -1.80
C GLY A 45 -3.53 21.39 -2.95
N VAL A 46 -4.33 22.05 -3.79
CA VAL A 46 -4.97 21.41 -4.95
C VAL A 46 -3.92 20.88 -5.94
N ALA A 47 -2.88 21.67 -6.22
CA ALA A 47 -1.80 21.24 -7.12
C ALA A 47 -1.04 20.01 -6.59
N TYR A 48 -0.78 19.97 -5.29
CA TYR A 48 -0.11 18.83 -4.65
C TYR A 48 -0.97 17.55 -4.70
N VAL A 49 -2.26 17.68 -4.38
CA VAL A 49 -3.23 16.58 -4.46
C VAL A 49 -3.37 16.07 -5.90
N ALA A 50 -3.50 16.98 -6.87
CA ALA A 50 -3.60 16.62 -8.28
C ALA A 50 -2.35 15.89 -8.77
N THR A 51 -1.17 16.32 -8.32
CA THR A 51 0.10 15.67 -8.65
C THR A 51 0.14 14.24 -8.08
N ILE A 52 -0.21 14.05 -6.80
CA ILE A 52 -0.26 12.71 -6.18
C ILE A 52 -1.26 11.81 -6.90
N CYS A 53 -2.47 12.30 -7.18
CA CYS A 53 -3.47 11.54 -7.93
C CYS A 53 -2.98 11.16 -9.33
N PHE A 54 -2.27 12.06 -10.01
CA PHE A 54 -1.70 11.81 -11.33
C PHE A 54 -0.62 10.73 -11.30
N ILE A 55 0.31 10.77 -10.34
CA ILE A 55 1.34 9.72 -10.16
C ILE A 55 0.68 8.36 -9.97
N LEU A 56 -0.29 8.31 -9.06
CA LEU A 56 -0.95 7.06 -8.69
C LEU A 56 -1.76 6.52 -9.86
N PHE A 57 -2.42 7.39 -10.62
CA PHE A 57 -3.13 7.02 -11.84
C PHE A 57 -2.20 6.47 -12.91
N LEU A 58 -1.04 7.12 -13.14
CA LEU A 58 -0.01 6.61 -14.05
C LEU A 58 0.51 5.24 -13.60
N PHE A 59 0.72 5.05 -12.30
CA PHE A 59 1.13 3.76 -11.77
C PHE A 59 0.09 2.68 -12.08
N VAL A 60 -1.19 2.94 -11.81
CA VAL A 60 -2.27 2.00 -12.12
C VAL A 60 -2.36 1.69 -13.61
N LEU A 61 -2.22 2.69 -14.47
CA LEU A 61 -2.23 2.51 -15.93
C LEU A 61 -1.07 1.63 -16.42
N VAL A 62 0.10 1.72 -15.80
CA VAL A 62 1.26 0.87 -16.15
C VAL A 62 1.10 -0.53 -15.57
N PHE A 63 0.54 -0.65 -14.36
CA PHE A 63 0.41 -1.94 -13.67
C PHE A 63 -0.73 -2.80 -14.23
N LEU A 64 -1.89 -2.23 -14.58
CA LEU A 64 -3.04 -2.96 -15.13
C LEU A 64 -2.72 -3.88 -16.33
N PRO A 65 -2.03 -3.43 -17.39
CA PRO A 65 -1.73 -4.28 -18.54
C PRO A 65 -0.74 -5.39 -18.19
N LEU A 66 0.22 -5.14 -17.29
CA LEU A 66 1.15 -6.18 -16.78
C LEU A 66 0.40 -7.28 -16.02
N LEU A 67 -0.60 -6.89 -15.24
CA LEU A 67 -1.48 -7.80 -14.52
C LEU A 67 -2.37 -8.60 -15.48
N SER A 68 -2.97 -7.90 -16.45
CA SER A 68 -3.82 -8.52 -17.46
C SER A 68 -3.07 -9.63 -18.19
N GLN A 69 -1.83 -9.36 -18.65
CA GLN A 69 -1.02 -10.40 -19.30
C GLN A 69 -0.73 -11.61 -18.40
N ARG A 70 -0.50 -11.40 -17.10
CA ARG A 70 -0.30 -12.49 -16.14
C ARG A 70 -1.57 -13.31 -15.91
N ILE A 71 -2.72 -12.65 -15.81
CA ILE A 71 -4.02 -13.29 -15.65
C ILE A 71 -4.38 -14.09 -16.92
N TYR A 72 -4.19 -13.51 -18.10
CA TYR A 72 -4.45 -14.18 -19.37
C TYR A 72 -3.57 -15.44 -19.56
N GLN A 73 -2.30 -15.39 -19.15
CA GLN A 73 -1.42 -16.57 -19.16
C GLN A 73 -1.83 -17.62 -18.11
N GLY A 74 -2.31 -17.19 -16.94
CA GLY A 74 -2.86 -18.09 -15.91
C GLY A 74 -4.12 -18.82 -16.34
N ILE A 75 -4.99 -18.16 -17.12
CA ILE A 75 -6.24 -18.75 -17.64
C ILE A 75 -5.98 -19.76 -18.77
N THR A 76 -4.95 -19.54 -19.59
CA THR A 76 -4.69 -20.33 -20.81
C THR A 76 -3.70 -21.50 -20.61
N GLY A 77 -2.97 -21.54 -19.48
CA GLY A 77 -2.00 -22.60 -19.19
C GLY A 77 -2.46 -23.56 -18.09
N GLU A 78 -2.66 -24.83 -18.43
CA GLU A 78 -2.80 -25.93 -17.47
C GLU A 78 -1.72 -25.85 -16.37
N ARG A 79 -2.15 -25.91 -15.10
CA ARG A 79 -1.34 -25.90 -13.86
C ARG A 79 -0.68 -24.57 -13.48
N SER A 80 -1.46 -23.72 -12.80
CA SER A 80 -1.25 -23.34 -11.39
C SER A 80 -1.97 -22.02 -11.06
N GLY A 81 -3.28 -21.98 -11.32
CA GLY A 81 -4.16 -21.00 -10.67
C GLY A 81 -4.30 -21.35 -9.19
N GLY A 82 -4.18 -20.37 -8.30
CA GLY A 82 -4.64 -20.59 -6.93
C GLY A 82 -4.08 -19.69 -5.84
N PHE A 83 -2.87 -19.13 -5.97
CA PHE A 83 -2.34 -18.29 -4.88
C PHE A 83 -1.67 -17.00 -5.36
N LEU A 84 -0.79 -17.08 -6.36
CA LEU A 84 -0.11 -15.89 -6.88
C LEU A 84 -1.10 -14.87 -7.47
N GLU A 85 -2.13 -15.37 -8.14
CA GLU A 85 -3.23 -14.54 -8.68
C GLU A 85 -3.96 -13.79 -7.56
N TRP A 86 -4.28 -14.47 -6.45
CA TRP A 86 -4.96 -13.85 -5.31
C TRP A 86 -4.10 -12.86 -4.56
N ILE A 87 -2.79 -13.13 -4.38
CA ILE A 87 -1.86 -12.14 -3.81
C ILE A 87 -1.87 -10.90 -4.70
N THR A 88 -1.82 -11.10 -6.01
CA THR A 88 -1.72 -10.00 -6.96
C THR A 88 -3.00 -9.17 -6.95
N VAL A 89 -4.18 -9.81 -7.02
CA VAL A 89 -5.49 -9.15 -6.90
C VAL A 89 -5.61 -8.42 -5.56
N GLY A 90 -5.16 -9.04 -4.47
CA GLY A 90 -5.13 -8.42 -3.13
C GLY A 90 -4.24 -7.18 -3.08
N GLY A 91 -3.04 -7.24 -3.69
CA GLY A 91 -2.13 -6.11 -3.81
C GLY A 91 -2.76 -4.95 -4.59
N CYS A 92 -3.42 -5.25 -5.72
CA CYS A 92 -4.14 -4.26 -6.51
C CYS A 92 -5.27 -3.60 -5.72
N PHE A 93 -6.03 -4.41 -4.97
CA PHE A 93 -7.11 -3.91 -4.13
C PHE A 93 -6.61 -2.94 -3.06
N VAL A 94 -5.52 -3.29 -2.35
CA VAL A 94 -4.89 -2.42 -1.36
C VAL A 94 -4.40 -1.13 -2.00
N MET A 95 -3.81 -1.21 -3.19
CA MET A 95 -3.28 -0.06 -3.90
C MET A 95 -4.39 0.90 -4.34
N VAL A 96 -5.45 0.38 -4.96
CA VAL A 96 -6.63 1.17 -5.39
C VAL A 96 -7.34 1.77 -4.18
N SER A 97 -7.47 1.03 -3.07
CA SER A 97 -8.04 1.54 -1.82
C SER A 97 -7.21 2.71 -1.27
N GLY A 98 -5.87 2.58 -1.26
CA GLY A 98 -4.96 3.67 -0.87
C GLY A 98 -5.10 4.91 -1.74
N MET A 99 -5.26 4.74 -3.06
CA MET A 99 -5.51 5.85 -3.98
C MET A 99 -6.83 6.56 -3.70
N PHE A 100 -7.91 5.80 -3.55
CA PHE A 100 -9.23 6.35 -3.27
C PHE A 100 -9.23 7.17 -1.97
N TYR A 101 -8.49 6.69 -0.97
CA TYR A 101 -8.30 7.37 0.29
C TYR A 101 -7.51 8.68 0.14
N LEU A 102 -6.38 8.68 -0.57
CA LEU A 102 -5.59 9.89 -0.82
C LEU A 102 -6.37 10.93 -1.63
N MET A 103 -7.13 10.49 -2.63
CA MET A 103 -7.98 11.35 -3.45
C MET A 103 -9.09 11.99 -2.60
N SER A 104 -9.78 11.21 -1.77
CA SER A 104 -10.81 11.71 -0.84
C SER A 104 -10.24 12.72 0.15
N TRP A 105 -9.05 12.44 0.70
CA TRP A 105 -8.35 13.33 1.61
C TRP A 105 -7.96 14.65 0.93
N GLY A 106 -7.47 14.57 -0.31
CA GLY A 106 -7.08 15.73 -1.07
C GLY A 106 -8.24 16.64 -1.48
N ILE A 107 -9.40 16.08 -1.84
CA ILE A 107 -10.63 16.85 -2.09
C ILE A 107 -11.09 17.56 -0.80
N ALA A 108 -11.05 16.86 0.34
CA ALA A 108 -11.41 17.45 1.62
C ALA A 108 -10.46 18.61 2.01
N PHE A 109 -9.16 18.48 1.67
CA PHE A 109 -8.17 19.54 1.84
C PHE A 109 -8.47 20.75 0.95
N ALA A 110 -8.79 20.53 -0.32
CA ALA A 110 -9.10 21.57 -1.30
C ALA A 110 -10.32 22.42 -0.91
N LEU A 111 -11.32 21.82 -0.26
CA LEU A 111 -12.52 22.50 0.22
C LEU A 111 -12.30 23.42 1.44
N GLY A 112 -11.05 23.54 1.93
CA GLY A 112 -10.73 24.40 3.09
C GLY A 112 -11.41 23.96 4.39
N ARG A 113 -12.01 22.75 4.43
CA ARG A 113 -12.60 22.20 5.64
C ARG A 113 -11.51 21.94 6.66
N ASN A 114 -11.83 22.14 7.95
CA ASN A 114 -10.90 22.01 9.06
C ASN A 114 -10.12 20.67 9.01
N THR A 115 -8.88 20.75 8.50
CA THR A 115 -8.05 19.62 8.10
C THR A 115 -7.58 18.81 9.30
N ARG A 116 -7.60 19.37 10.52
CA ARG A 116 -7.22 18.65 11.74
C ARG A 116 -8.07 17.41 11.97
N ARG A 117 -9.37 17.46 11.70
CA ARG A 117 -10.26 16.30 11.89
C ARG A 117 -10.03 15.24 10.81
N PHE A 118 -9.87 15.65 9.55
CA PHE A 118 -9.60 14.74 8.44
C PHE A 118 -8.21 14.10 8.53
N ALA A 119 -7.19 14.84 8.95
CA ALA A 119 -5.86 14.28 9.18
C ALA A 119 -5.85 13.29 10.36
N ALA A 120 -6.65 13.52 11.40
CA ALA A 120 -6.77 12.59 12.52
C ALA A 120 -7.50 11.30 12.09
N VAL A 121 -8.68 11.42 11.47
CA VAL A 121 -9.42 10.27 10.89
C VAL A 121 -8.56 9.52 9.90
N GLY A 122 -7.78 10.27 9.12
CA GLY A 122 -6.92 9.73 8.11
C GLY A 122 -5.75 8.93 8.63
N ARG A 123 -5.05 9.47 9.63
CA ARG A 123 -4.01 8.72 10.34
C ARG A 123 -4.59 7.48 11.00
N GLN A 124 -5.79 7.59 11.55
CA GLN A 124 -6.50 6.47 12.17
C GLN A 124 -6.80 5.38 11.13
N LEU A 125 -7.35 5.74 9.97
CA LEU A 125 -7.74 4.80 8.92
C LEU A 125 -6.51 4.18 8.23
N LEU A 126 -5.48 4.97 7.97
CA LEU A 126 -4.20 4.49 7.42
C LEU A 126 -3.54 3.50 8.38
N ALA A 127 -3.51 3.82 9.68
CA ALA A 127 -3.01 2.88 10.68
C ALA A 127 -3.89 1.62 10.72
N TRP A 128 -5.19 1.78 10.91
CA TRP A 128 -6.13 0.65 11.08
C TRP A 128 -6.23 -0.29 9.88
N PHE A 129 -6.09 0.22 8.66
CA PHE A 129 -6.38 -0.55 7.46
C PHE A 129 -5.13 -0.84 6.63
N LEU A 130 -4.31 0.18 6.36
CA LEU A 130 -3.17 0.04 5.44
C LEU A 130 -2.06 -0.82 6.05
N ILE A 131 -1.71 -0.57 7.33
CA ILE A 131 -0.63 -1.31 8.01
C ILE A 131 -0.93 -2.82 8.11
N PRO A 132 -2.10 -3.27 8.64
CA PRO A 132 -2.36 -4.70 8.74
C PRO A 132 -2.51 -5.37 7.38
N MET A 133 -3.10 -4.69 6.38
CA MET A 133 -3.17 -5.22 5.02
C MET A 133 -1.77 -5.39 4.42
N ALA A 134 -0.87 -4.42 4.59
CA ALA A 134 0.51 -4.52 4.10
C ALA A 134 1.30 -5.63 4.81
N MET A 135 1.13 -5.79 6.13
CA MET A 135 1.74 -6.89 6.89
C MET A 135 1.23 -8.26 6.43
N LEU A 136 -0.08 -8.42 6.24
CA LEU A 136 -0.68 -9.66 5.74
C LEU A 136 -0.21 -9.99 4.32
N PHE A 137 -0.07 -8.97 3.47
CA PHE A 137 0.45 -9.13 2.12
C PHE A 137 1.90 -9.66 2.14
N MET A 138 2.79 -9.03 2.90
CA MET A 138 4.18 -9.49 3.04
C MET A 138 4.26 -10.89 3.65
N PHE A 139 3.45 -11.19 4.66
CA PHE A 139 3.36 -12.52 5.25
C PHE A 139 2.93 -13.57 4.23
N SER A 140 1.94 -13.26 3.40
CA SER A 140 1.47 -14.16 2.34
C SER A 140 2.55 -14.47 1.31
N VAL A 141 3.33 -13.45 0.90
CA VAL A 141 4.45 -13.62 -0.04
C VAL A 141 5.55 -14.50 0.56
N LEU A 142 5.88 -14.32 1.84
CA LEU A 142 6.88 -15.14 2.55
C LEU A 142 6.43 -16.60 2.68
N CYS A 143 5.19 -16.83 3.13
CA CYS A 143 4.62 -18.18 3.23
C CYS A 143 4.59 -18.88 1.88
N TYR A 144 4.30 -18.15 0.80
CA TYR A 144 4.37 -18.69 -0.55
C TYR A 144 5.78 -19.08 -0.97
N ALA A 145 6.79 -18.27 -0.65
CA ALA A 145 8.18 -18.61 -0.94
C ALA A 145 8.60 -19.91 -0.25
N VAL A 146 8.18 -20.10 1.01
CA VAL A 146 8.42 -21.33 1.77
C VAL A 146 7.67 -22.52 1.15
N TYR A 147 6.40 -22.34 0.78
CA TYR A 147 5.62 -23.38 0.10
C TYR A 147 6.28 -23.83 -1.22
N LEU A 148 6.75 -22.88 -2.03
CA LEU A 148 7.39 -23.18 -3.32
C LEU A 148 8.67 -24.03 -3.16
N HIS A 149 9.37 -23.84 -2.04
CA HIS A 149 10.55 -24.64 -1.72
C HIS A 149 10.18 -26.10 -1.44
N PHE A 150 9.18 -26.33 -0.58
CA PHE A 150 8.71 -27.68 -0.27
C PHE A 150 8.07 -28.38 -1.47
N ALA A 151 7.49 -27.63 -2.40
CA ALA A 151 6.96 -28.16 -3.66
C ALA A 151 8.04 -28.62 -4.66
N GLY A 152 9.34 -28.44 -4.34
CA GLY A 152 10.45 -28.90 -5.18
C GLY A 152 10.65 -28.14 -6.49
N GLN A 153 9.91 -27.04 -6.72
CA GLN A 153 9.97 -26.29 -7.99
C GLN A 153 11.18 -25.34 -8.09
N LYS A 154 11.76 -24.94 -6.94
CA LYS A 154 12.99 -24.14 -6.88
C LYS A 154 13.89 -24.63 -5.74
N GLN A 155 15.06 -25.14 -6.10
CA GLN A 155 16.13 -25.40 -5.14
C GLN A 155 16.74 -24.07 -4.69
N GLN A 156 16.19 -23.52 -3.61
CA GLN A 156 16.82 -22.42 -2.88
C GLN A 156 17.69 -23.00 -1.76
N PRO A 157 18.80 -22.34 -1.41
CA PRO A 157 19.65 -22.80 -0.32
C PRO A 157 18.91 -22.71 1.02
N PHE A 158 19.13 -23.70 1.88
CA PHE A 158 18.38 -23.90 3.13
C PHE A 158 18.35 -22.66 4.05
N TRP A 159 19.43 -21.87 4.07
CA TRP A 159 19.49 -20.65 4.89
C TRP A 159 18.45 -19.59 4.49
N VAL A 160 18.05 -19.52 3.21
CA VAL A 160 17.04 -18.55 2.75
C VAL A 160 15.66 -18.89 3.32
N ILE A 161 15.33 -20.19 3.39
CA ILE A 161 14.08 -20.66 3.99
C ILE A 161 14.07 -20.38 5.49
N ALA A 162 15.18 -20.61 6.18
CA ALA A 162 15.30 -20.29 7.60
C ALA A 162 15.06 -18.79 7.88
N ILE A 163 15.65 -17.90 7.06
CA ILE A 163 15.43 -16.45 7.18
C ILE A 163 13.97 -16.09 6.86
N CYS A 164 13.36 -16.68 5.82
CA CYS A 164 11.95 -16.44 5.49
C CYS A 164 11.01 -16.86 6.62
N LEU A 165 11.23 -18.04 7.21
CA LEU A 165 10.44 -18.54 8.35
C LEU A 165 10.58 -17.63 9.57
N LEU A 166 11.80 -17.18 9.87
CA LEU A 166 12.04 -16.24 10.97
C LEU A 166 11.29 -14.91 10.74
N PHE A 167 11.32 -14.37 9.53
CA PHE A 167 10.56 -13.17 9.18
C PHE A 167 9.04 -13.39 9.25
N ALA A 168 8.54 -14.55 8.80
CA ALA A 168 7.12 -14.88 8.87
C ALA A 168 6.64 -14.93 10.33
N VAL A 169 7.39 -15.56 11.23
CA VAL A 169 7.08 -15.60 12.66
C VAL A 169 7.14 -14.20 13.29
N ALA A 170 8.16 -13.40 12.97
CA ALA A 170 8.27 -12.02 13.44
C ALA A 170 7.09 -11.14 12.99
N LEU A 171 6.67 -11.27 11.73
CA LEU A 171 5.49 -10.57 11.20
C LEU A 171 4.20 -11.04 11.87
N PHE A 172 4.07 -12.33 12.16
CA PHE A 172 2.92 -12.86 12.88
C PHE A 172 2.81 -12.23 14.28
N PHE A 173 3.90 -12.18 15.04
CA PHE A 173 3.92 -11.51 16.34
C PHE A 173 3.68 -10.00 16.22
N GLY A 174 4.24 -9.35 15.19
CA GLY A 174 3.98 -7.94 14.91
C GLY A 174 2.51 -7.67 14.63
N CYS A 175 1.86 -8.52 13.83
CA CYS A 175 0.43 -8.42 13.52
C CYS A 175 -0.42 -8.61 14.77
N TRP A 176 -0.11 -9.62 15.59
CA TRP A 176 -0.82 -9.86 16.85
C TRP A 176 -0.66 -8.70 17.85
N GLY A 177 0.56 -8.19 18.01
CA GLY A 177 0.85 -7.03 18.86
C GLY A 177 0.11 -5.78 18.37
N TYR A 178 0.05 -5.58 17.06
CA TYR A 178 -0.69 -4.48 16.45
C TYR A 178 -2.19 -4.58 16.70
N LEU A 179 -2.79 -5.75 16.48
CA LEU A 179 -4.22 -6.00 16.76
C LEU A 179 -4.55 -5.77 18.24
N LYS A 180 -3.68 -6.20 19.15
CA LYS A 180 -3.84 -5.96 20.59
C LYS A 180 -3.83 -4.46 20.91
N MET A 181 -2.87 -3.71 20.36
CA MET A 181 -2.80 -2.26 20.53
C MET A 181 -4.07 -1.55 20.02
N LEU A 182 -4.61 -2.00 18.87
CA LEU A 182 -5.86 -1.45 18.34
C LEU A 182 -7.07 -1.77 19.23
N ALA A 183 -7.15 -2.98 19.78
CA ALA A 183 -8.20 -3.37 20.71
C ALA A 183 -8.18 -2.52 22.00
N ASP A 184 -6.98 -2.26 22.53
CA ASP A 184 -6.80 -1.42 23.73
C ASP A 184 -7.13 0.06 23.47
N GLN A 185 -6.79 0.59 22.29
CA GLN A 185 -7.23 1.94 21.89
C GLN A 185 -8.75 2.06 21.84
N GLN A 186 -9.46 1.07 21.30
CA GLN A 186 -10.92 1.10 21.25
C GLN A 186 -11.54 1.08 22.65
N ARG A 187 -10.97 0.30 23.58
CA ARG A 187 -11.41 0.26 24.98
C ARG A 187 -11.26 1.64 25.64
N THR A 188 -10.13 2.30 25.43
CA THR A 188 -9.87 3.64 25.99
C THR A 188 -10.87 4.68 25.46
N LEU A 189 -11.16 4.68 24.16
CA LEU A 189 -12.14 5.59 23.56
C LEU A 189 -13.56 5.34 24.08
N ARG A 190 -13.94 4.07 24.27
CA ARG A 190 -15.24 3.69 24.81
C ARG A 190 -15.40 4.14 26.27
N ASN A 191 -14.39 3.93 27.11
CA ASN A 191 -14.41 4.35 28.52
C ASN A 191 -14.52 5.87 28.66
N ASN A 192 -13.80 6.64 27.85
CA ASN A 192 -13.86 8.10 27.88
C ASN A 192 -15.25 8.62 27.46
N LYS A 193 -15.91 7.97 26.49
CA LYS A 193 -17.29 8.30 26.09
C LYS A 193 -18.30 8.04 27.21
N ASN A 194 -18.15 6.94 27.96
CA ASN A 194 -19.01 6.63 29.10
C ASN A 194 -18.80 7.64 30.25
N ASN A 195 -17.56 8.01 30.56
CA ASN A 195 -17.27 8.95 31.65
C ASN A 195 -17.88 10.35 31.38
N ARG A 196 -17.86 10.80 30.11
CA ARG A 196 -18.53 12.05 29.69
C ARG A 196 -20.05 12.02 29.79
N ARG A 197 -20.67 10.83 29.78
CA ARG A 197 -22.13 10.69 29.96
C ARG A 197 -22.51 10.69 31.45
N GLY A 198 -21.69 10.09 32.30
CA GLY A 198 -21.89 10.10 33.75
C GLY A 198 -21.80 11.50 34.35
N ASN A 199 -20.90 12.35 33.85
CA ASN A 199 -20.70 13.71 34.37
C ASN A 199 -21.76 14.75 33.94
N LYS A 200 -22.84 14.32 33.29
CA LYS A 200 -23.95 15.19 32.82
C LYS A 200 -25.26 14.95 33.56
N LEU A 201 -25.27 13.98 34.48
CA LEU A 201 -26.38 13.68 35.39
C LEU A 201 -26.01 14.24 36.76
#